data_AF-A0A7V4PDG7-F1
#
_entry.id   AF-A0A7V4PDG7-F1
#
_cell.length_a   1.000
_cell.length_b   1.000
_cell.length_c   1.000
_cell.angle_alpha   90.00
_cell.angle_beta   90.00
_cell.angle_gamma   90.00
#
_symmetry.space_group_name_H-M   'P 1'
#
loop_
_entity.id
_entity.type
_entity.pdbx_description
1 polymer ?
#
loop_
_entity_poly.entity_id
_entity_poly.type
_entity_poly.pdbx_seq_one_letter_code
_entity_poly.pdbx_strand_id
1 'polypeptide(L)'
;MTISRSKIKVLTFLFSALLLIGFSVSAQESDNPLVPCTDDCHLCDFIVLGYRIYQYILYISFATAMLLITVGGILYITSVANPDWKNTGKKLITTAIIGFTILVFSWVIVNTILIFMGVRDANNWSTFTCGN
;
A
#
# COMPACT_ATOMS: atom_id res chain seq x y z
N MET A 1 -12.33 3.60 -36.38
CA MET A 1 -12.43 2.16 -36.03
C MET A 1 -13.16 2.07 -34.69
N THR A 2 -14.33 1.44 -34.67
CA THR A 2 -15.37 1.58 -33.63
C THR A 2 -15.01 0.78 -32.37
N ILE A 3 -14.69 1.48 -31.28
CA ILE A 3 -14.55 0.87 -29.95
C ILE A 3 -15.94 0.30 -29.56
N SER A 4 -16.03 -1.03 -29.42
CA SER A 4 -17.31 -1.73 -29.25
C SER A 4 -17.89 -1.49 -27.84
N ARG A 5 -19.18 -1.12 -27.80
CA ARG A 5 -19.99 -0.88 -26.58
C ARG A 5 -19.99 -2.04 -25.58
N SER A 6 -19.63 -3.26 -26.03
CA SER A 6 -19.51 -4.44 -25.17
C SER A 6 -18.31 -4.37 -24.20
N LYS A 7 -17.18 -3.78 -24.62
CA LYS A 7 -15.97 -3.68 -23.78
C LYS A 7 -16.10 -2.63 -22.67
N ILE A 8 -16.92 -1.60 -22.89
CA ILE A 8 -17.27 -0.57 -21.90
C ILE A 8 -18.14 -1.13 -20.77
N LYS A 9 -19.09 -2.03 -21.07
CA LYS A 9 -19.94 -2.69 -20.06
C LYS A 9 -19.16 -3.68 -19.21
N VAL A 10 -18.24 -4.44 -19.80
CA VAL A 10 -17.33 -5.35 -19.08
C VAL A 10 -16.37 -4.57 -18.17
N LEU A 11 -15.94 -3.39 -18.61
CA LEU A 11 -15.05 -2.51 -17.85
C LEU A 11 -15.73 -1.87 -16.64
N THR A 12 -16.97 -1.37 -16.78
CA THR A 12 -17.75 -0.88 -15.63
C THR A 12 -18.15 -2.00 -14.69
N PHE A 13 -18.39 -3.21 -15.19
CA PHE A 13 -18.66 -4.38 -14.35
C PHE A 13 -17.42 -4.84 -13.56
N LEU A 14 -16.22 -4.82 -14.16
CA LEU A 14 -14.95 -5.11 -13.46
C LEU A 14 -14.59 -4.03 -12.44
N PHE A 15 -14.80 -2.75 -12.75
CA PHE A 15 -14.56 -1.66 -11.81
C PHE A 15 -15.55 -1.67 -10.64
N SER A 16 -16.83 -1.98 -10.90
CA SER A 16 -17.86 -2.19 -9.87
C SER A 16 -17.58 -3.43 -9.02
N ALA A 17 -17.12 -4.53 -9.61
CA ALA A 17 -16.74 -5.73 -8.87
C ALA A 17 -15.49 -5.48 -8.01
N LEU A 18 -14.48 -4.78 -8.54
CA LEU A 18 -13.27 -4.41 -7.80
C LEU A 18 -13.58 -3.45 -6.64
N LEU A 19 -14.54 -2.53 -6.82
CA LEU A 19 -15.04 -1.66 -5.75
C LEU A 19 -15.84 -2.43 -4.69
N LEU A 20 -16.65 -3.42 -5.07
CA LEU A 20 -17.37 -4.27 -4.13
C LEU A 20 -16.44 -5.17 -3.30
N ILE A 21 -15.36 -5.68 -3.91
CA ILE A 21 -14.33 -6.45 -3.20
C ILE A 21 -13.49 -5.53 -2.30
N GLY A 22 -13.20 -4.30 -2.75
CA GLY A 22 -12.50 -3.29 -1.97
C GLY A 22 -13.29 -2.76 -0.77
N PHE A 23 -14.62 -2.73 -0.83
CA PHE A 23 -15.48 -2.33 0.29
C PHE A 23 -15.48 -3.36 1.44
N SER A 24 -15.17 -4.62 1.16
CA SER A 24 -14.98 -5.64 2.20
C SER A 24 -13.66 -5.49 2.97
N VAL A 25 -12.72 -4.69 2.46
CA VAL A 25 -11.38 -4.46 3.05
C VAL A 25 -11.40 -3.47 4.24
N SER A 26 -12.55 -2.85 4.54
CA SER A 26 -12.74 -1.93 5.67
C SER A 26 -13.37 -2.57 6.92
N ALA A 27 -13.57 -3.89 6.94
CA ALA A 27 -14.08 -4.61 8.12
C ALA A 27 -13.00 -5.40 8.88
N GLN A 28 -11.72 -5.03 8.73
CA GLN A 28 -10.69 -5.58 9.62
C GLN A 28 -10.74 -4.81 10.93
N GLU A 29 -11.53 -5.32 11.88
CA GLU A 29 -11.31 -5.06 13.30
C GLU A 29 -9.81 -5.25 13.55
N SER A 30 -9.11 -4.13 13.74
CA SER A 30 -7.73 -4.19 14.18
C SER A 30 -7.79 -4.59 15.65
N ASP A 31 -7.67 -5.89 15.92
CA ASP A 31 -7.48 -6.46 17.27
C ASP A 31 -6.33 -5.79 18.04
N ASN A 32 -5.51 -5.01 17.35
CA ASN A 32 -4.46 -4.18 17.93
C ASN A 32 -4.87 -2.69 17.85
N PRO A 33 -5.23 -2.04 18.97
CA PRO A 33 -5.54 -0.61 18.97
C PRO A 33 -4.37 0.19 18.41
N LEU A 34 -4.65 1.26 17.66
CA LEU A 34 -3.59 2.05 17.02
C LEU A 34 -2.62 2.61 18.07
N VAL A 35 -3.15 3.04 19.21
CA VAL A 35 -2.38 3.48 20.38
C VAL A 35 -2.14 2.27 21.31
N PRO A 36 -0.88 1.89 21.60
CA PRO A 36 -0.56 0.73 22.42
C PRO A 36 -0.61 0.95 23.95
N CYS A 37 -0.71 2.20 24.43
CA CYS A 37 -0.67 2.54 25.86
C CYS A 37 -1.63 3.69 26.20
N THR A 38 -2.15 3.73 27.43
CA THR A 38 -3.05 4.80 27.93
C THR A 38 -2.47 5.59 29.10
N ASP A 39 -1.85 4.93 30.09
CA ASP A 39 -1.44 5.62 31.33
C ASP A 39 0.08 5.57 31.64
N ASP A 40 0.85 4.64 31.07
CA ASP A 40 2.31 4.57 31.19
C ASP A 40 2.95 4.21 29.84
N CYS A 41 3.38 5.22 29.08
CA CYS A 41 4.00 5.02 27.77
C CYS A 41 5.53 5.09 27.86
N HIS A 42 6.19 3.97 27.59
CA HIS A 42 7.65 3.93 27.50
C HIS A 42 8.13 4.16 26.06
N LEU A 43 9.44 4.38 25.89
CA LEU A 43 10.07 4.47 24.56
C LEU A 43 9.79 3.24 23.68
N CYS A 44 9.52 2.10 24.32
CA CYS A 44 9.19 0.84 23.67
C CYS A 44 7.81 0.89 22.99
N ASP A 45 6.79 1.47 23.66
CA ASP A 45 5.44 1.62 23.11
C ASP A 45 5.40 2.57 21.90
N PHE A 46 6.26 3.59 21.90
CA PHE A 46 6.42 4.49 20.75
C PHE A 46 6.91 3.76 19.50
N ILE A 47 7.82 2.79 19.66
CA ILE A 47 8.34 1.98 18.54
C ILE A 47 7.23 1.04 18.01
N VAL A 48 6.44 0.43 18.90
CA VAL A 48 5.30 -0.42 18.54
C VAL A 48 4.21 0.39 17.81
N LEU A 49 3.91 1.60 18.28
CA LEU A 49 2.99 2.53 17.62
C LEU A 49 3.44 2.82 16.19
N GLY A 50 4.73 3.15 16.01
CA GLY A 50 5.31 3.40 14.68
C GLY A 50 5.17 2.20 13.75
N TYR A 51 5.40 0.98 14.25
CA TYR A 51 5.22 -0.24 13.48
C TYR A 51 3.76 -0.50 13.09
N ARG A 52 2.80 -0.30 14.02
CA ARG A 52 1.35 -0.43 13.73
C ARG A 52 0.90 0.56 12.66
N ILE A 53 1.37 1.81 12.73
CA ILE A 53 1.10 2.83 11.70
C ILE A 53 1.70 2.40 10.35
N TYR A 54 2.92 1.90 10.34
CA TYR A 54 3.55 1.41 9.12
C TYR A 54 2.76 0.25 8.47
N GLN A 55 2.29 -0.72 9.26
CA GLN A 55 1.41 -1.80 8.79
C GLN A 55 0.08 -1.28 8.23
N TYR A 56 -0.52 -0.28 8.88
CA TYR A 56 -1.74 0.36 8.40
C TYR A 56 -1.54 1.07 7.05
N ILE A 57 -0.45 1.84 6.91
CA ILE A 57 -0.10 2.53 5.66
C ILE A 57 0.21 1.52 4.56
N LEU A 58 0.91 0.42 4.87
CA LEU A 58 1.20 -0.66 3.92
C LEU A 58 -0.08 -1.25 3.35
N TYR A 59 -1.05 -1.56 4.19
CA TYR A 59 -2.33 -2.13 3.77
C TYR A 59 -3.10 -1.20 2.84
N ILE A 60 -3.25 0.07 3.22
CA ILE A 60 -3.91 1.09 2.39
C ILE A 60 -3.16 1.31 1.07
N SER A 61 -1.83 1.33 1.12
CA SER A 61 -0.99 1.55 -0.05
C SER A 61 -1.07 0.39 -1.02
N PHE A 62 -1.15 -0.86 -0.55
CA PHE A 62 -1.34 -2.03 -1.39
C PHE A 62 -2.67 -1.96 -2.15
N ALA A 63 -3.77 -1.64 -1.44
CA ALA A 63 -5.08 -1.46 -2.05
C ALA A 63 -5.08 -0.32 -3.10
N THR A 64 -4.44 0.80 -2.79
CA THR A 64 -4.33 1.96 -3.69
C THR A 64 -3.45 1.66 -4.91
N ALA A 65 -2.33 0.98 -4.72
CA ALA A 65 -1.42 0.61 -5.80
C ALA A 65 -2.12 -0.30 -6.83
N MET A 66 -2.92 -1.27 -6.38
CA MET A 66 -3.69 -2.13 -7.27
C MET A 66 -4.69 -1.33 -8.12
N LEU A 67 -5.37 -0.34 -7.53
CA LEU A 67 -6.27 0.57 -8.24
C LEU A 67 -5.53 1.40 -9.30
N LEU A 68 -4.43 2.06 -8.91
CA LEU A 68 -3.66 2.94 -9.80
C LEU A 68 -3.01 2.18 -10.95
N ILE A 69 -2.51 0.96 -10.71
CA ILE A 69 -1.93 0.11 -11.75
C ILE A 69 -3.02 -0.33 -12.73
N THR A 70 -4.21 -0.69 -12.24
CA THR A 70 -5.34 -1.08 -13.10
C THR A 70 -5.78 0.08 -13.99
N VAL A 71 -6.03 1.26 -13.40
CA VAL A 71 -6.44 2.46 -14.14
C VAL A 71 -5.34 2.91 -15.11
N GLY A 72 -4.08 2.94 -14.67
CA GLY A 72 -2.93 3.31 -15.50
C GLY A 72 -2.71 2.35 -16.67
N GLY A 73 -2.89 1.03 -16.45
CA GLY A 73 -2.79 0.01 -17.48
C GLY A 73 -3.88 0.16 -18.55
N ILE A 74 -5.11 0.46 -18.13
CA ILE A 74 -6.22 0.74 -19.05
C ILE A 74 -5.94 2.00 -19.88
N LEU A 75 -5.46 3.07 -19.25
CA LEU A 75 -5.13 4.32 -19.94
C LEU A 75 -4.01 4.13 -20.96
N TYR A 76 -3.05 3.25 -20.64
CA TYR A 76 -1.93 2.90 -21.52
C TYR A 76 -2.36 2.05 -22.74
N ILE A 77 -3.31 1.13 -22.57
CA ILE A 77 -3.82 0.32 -23.70
C ILE A 77 -4.76 1.16 -24.59
N THR A 78 -5.52 2.09 -24.00
CA THR A 78 -6.49 2.93 -24.73
C THR A 78 -5.87 4.17 -25.39
N SER A 79 -4.55 4.40 -25.23
CA SER A 79 -3.86 5.57 -25.79
C SER A 79 -3.75 5.60 -27.31
N VAL A 80 -4.22 4.54 -28.00
CA VAL A 80 -4.33 4.51 -29.46
C VAL A 80 -5.20 5.67 -29.99
N ALA A 81 -6.13 6.18 -29.18
CA ALA A 81 -7.02 7.27 -29.54
C ALA A 81 -6.44 8.68 -29.28
N ASN A 82 -5.57 8.85 -28.28
CA ASN A 82 -4.97 10.15 -27.92
C ASN A 82 -3.58 9.97 -27.28
N PRO A 83 -2.54 10.69 -27.75
CA PRO A 83 -1.17 10.55 -27.25
C PRO A 83 -1.01 10.98 -25.77
N ASP A 84 -1.83 11.92 -25.28
CA ASP A 84 -1.79 12.41 -23.89
C ASP A 84 -2.10 11.33 -22.85
N TRP A 85 -2.90 10.33 -23.23
CA TRP A 85 -3.34 9.26 -22.35
C TRP A 85 -2.21 8.24 -22.13
N LYS A 86 -1.29 8.12 -23.09
CA LYS A 86 -0.10 7.26 -22.99
C LYS A 86 0.83 7.74 -21.89
N ASN A 87 1.09 9.04 -21.88
CA ASN A 87 1.99 9.65 -20.91
C ASN A 87 1.39 9.60 -19.51
N THR A 88 0.10 9.91 -19.38
CA THR A 88 -0.62 9.86 -18.11
C THR A 88 -0.68 8.44 -17.54
N GLY A 89 -0.98 7.41 -18.36
CA GLY A 89 -1.03 6.02 -17.90
C GLY A 89 0.32 5.50 -17.41
N LYS A 90 1.40 5.81 -18.15
CA LYS A 90 2.77 5.49 -17.74
C LYS A 90 3.13 6.19 -16.43
N LYS A 91 2.78 7.48 -16.29
CA LYS A 91 3.03 8.27 -15.08
C LYS A 91 2.32 7.66 -13.86
N LEU A 92 1.05 7.26 -13.99
CA LEU A 92 0.30 6.61 -12.91
C LEU A 92 0.99 5.33 -12.44
N ILE A 93 1.37 4.45 -13.38
CA ILE A 93 2.03 3.19 -13.06
C ILE A 93 3.38 3.44 -12.37
N THR A 94 4.20 4.35 -12.90
CA THR A 94 5.51 4.65 -12.30
C THR A 94 5.37 5.24 -10.90
N THR A 95 4.41 6.13 -10.66
CA THR A 95 4.18 6.72 -9.33
C THR A 95 3.71 5.65 -8.32
N ALA A 96 2.84 4.74 -8.74
CA ALA A 96 2.39 3.62 -7.90
C ALA A 96 3.55 2.68 -7.53
N ILE A 97 4.41 2.34 -8.49
CA ILE A 97 5.60 1.49 -8.26
C ILE A 97 6.58 2.18 -7.30
N ILE A 98 6.85 3.48 -7.48
CA ILE A 98 7.75 4.24 -6.61
C ILE A 98 7.20 4.26 -5.18
N GLY A 99 5.90 4.53 -5.00
CA GLY A 99 5.27 4.51 -3.67
C GLY A 99 5.38 3.15 -2.99
N PHE A 100 5.08 2.06 -3.70
CA PHE A 100 5.22 0.71 -3.16
C PHE A 100 6.68 0.35 -2.83
N THR A 101 7.62 0.77 -3.68
CA THR A 101 9.05 0.56 -3.48
C THR A 101 9.52 1.20 -2.17
N ILE A 102 9.16 2.46 -1.91
CA ILE A 102 9.54 3.16 -0.67
C ILE A 102 9.08 2.40 0.57
N LEU A 103 7.88 1.82 0.54
CA LEU A 103 7.36 1.05 1.66
C LEU A 103 8.19 -0.20 1.92
N VAL A 104 8.56 -0.96 0.88
CA VAL A 104 9.45 -2.13 1.03
C VAL A 104 10.83 -1.70 1.54
N PHE A 105 11.37 -0.60 1.03
CA PHE A 105 12.65 -0.06 1.47
C PHE A 105 12.64 0.43 2.93
N SER A 106 11.50 0.89 3.45
CA SER A 106 11.38 1.32 4.84
C SER A 106 11.84 0.23 5.82
N TRP A 107 11.44 -1.03 5.60
CA TRP A 107 11.86 -2.15 6.44
C TRP A 107 13.37 -2.42 6.36
N VAL A 108 13.93 -2.33 5.15
CA VAL A 108 15.37 -2.50 4.91
C VAL A 108 16.19 -1.42 5.60
N ILE A 109 15.74 -0.16 5.53
CA ILE A 109 16.43 0.98 6.14
C ILE A 109 16.46 0.83 7.66
N VAL A 110 15.33 0.52 8.28
CA VAL A 110 15.25 0.32 9.75
C VAL A 110 16.14 -0.83 10.20
N ASN A 111 16.07 -1.98 9.50
CA ASN A 111 16.94 -3.12 9.77
C ASN A 111 18.43 -2.72 9.68
N THR A 112 18.80 -2.00 8.62
CA THR A 112 20.19 -1.55 8.41
C THR A 112 20.69 -0.72 9.59
N ILE A 113 19.90 0.26 10.06
CA ILE A 113 20.26 1.11 11.21
C ILE A 113 20.41 0.27 12.48
N LEU A 114 19.50 -0.67 12.74
CA LEU A 114 19.54 -1.54 13.92
C LEU A 114 20.76 -2.47 13.93
N ILE A 115 21.16 -2.99 12.76
CA ILE A 115 22.40 -3.77 12.61
C ILE A 115 23.62 -2.91 12.96
N PHE A 116 23.68 -1.67 12.47
CA PHE A 116 24.78 -0.74 12.79
C PHE A 116 24.85 -0.38 14.28
N MET A 117 23.71 -0.35 14.96
CA MET A 117 23.63 -0.12 16.40
C MET A 117 23.95 -1.36 17.26
N GLY A 118 24.25 -2.51 16.66
CA GLY A 118 24.61 -3.73 17.37
C GLY A 118 23.43 -4.51 17.96
N VAL A 119 22.21 -4.27 17.47
CA VAL A 119 21.02 -5.03 17.89
C VAL A 119 21.09 -6.43 17.30
N ARG A 120 21.08 -7.45 18.17
CA ARG A 120 21.28 -8.86 17.80
C ARG A 120 20.16 -9.44 16.93
N ASP A 121 18.99 -8.79 16.91
CA ASP A 121 17.78 -9.22 16.20
C ASP A 121 17.20 -8.13 15.27
N ALA A 122 18.06 -7.33 14.66
CA ALA A 122 17.66 -6.23 13.78
C ALA A 122 16.70 -6.63 12.64
N ASN A 123 16.81 -7.86 12.14
CA ASN A 123 16.00 -8.37 11.02
C ASN A 123 14.53 -8.60 11.40
N ASN A 124 14.19 -8.65 12.68
CA ASN A 124 12.83 -8.96 13.15
C ASN A 124 12.23 -7.80 13.96
N TRP A 125 12.57 -6.57 13.58
CA TRP A 125 12.10 -5.40 14.33
C TRP A 125 10.58 -5.21 14.31
N SER A 126 9.92 -5.79 13.31
CA SER A 126 8.48 -5.90 13.18
C SER A 126 7.80 -6.76 14.26
N THR A 127 8.58 -7.52 15.03
CA THR A 127 8.07 -8.38 16.11
C THR A 127 8.69 -8.01 17.45
N PHE A 128 9.23 -6.80 17.61
CA PHE A 128 9.61 -6.29 18.92
C PHE A 128 8.34 -6.08 19.76
N THR A 129 7.95 -7.14 20.46
CA THR A 129 6.95 -7.08 21.50
C THR A 129 7.65 -6.66 22.77
N CYS A 130 7.31 -5.48 23.28
CA CYS A 130 7.74 -5.04 24.60
C CYS A 130 7.08 -5.98 25.62
N GLY A 131 7.83 -6.98 26.07
CA GLY A 131 7.43 -7.84 27.18
C GLY A 131 7.66 -7.08 28.48
N ASN A 132 6.72 -7.24 29.42
CA ASN A 132 6.90 -6.78 30.81
C ASN A 132 8.26 -7.17 31.37
#